data_AF-A0A933K4L1-F1
#
_entry.id   AF-A0A933K4L1-F1
#
_cell.length_a   1.000
_cell.length_b   1.000
_cell.length_c   1.000
_cell.angle_alpha   90.00
_cell.angle_beta   90.00
_cell.angle_gamma   90.00
#
_symmetry.space_group_name_H-M   'P 1'
#
loop_
_entity.id
_entity.type
_entity.pdbx_description
1 polymer ?
#
loop_
_entity_poly.entity_id
_entity_poly.type
_entity_poly.pdbx_seq_one_letter_code
_entity_poly.pdbx_strand_id
1 'polypeptide(L)'
;RKGGTRGPIFLHELAEEAHRRMLTHRRGRPSAREWTLRRLVPLRPDHWEELKKLAASIGVDPAQIAALLIERGLERLRTEPKLGTVGPQGR
;
A
#
# COMPACT_ATOMS: atom_id res chain seq x y z
N ARG A 1 22.84 -24.29 11.23
CA ARG A 1 22.45 -25.72 11.22
C ARG A 1 22.01 -26.10 9.82
N LYS A 2 22.29 -27.34 9.44
CA LYS A 2 22.27 -27.93 8.09
C LYS A 2 20.91 -27.82 7.40
N GLY A 3 20.95 -27.75 6.07
CA GLY A 3 19.79 -27.81 5.19
C GLY A 3 18.98 -29.08 5.43
N GLY A 4 17.71 -28.90 5.75
CA GLY A 4 16.71 -29.96 5.71
C GLY A 4 15.91 -29.79 4.44
N THR A 5 15.96 -30.79 3.58
CA THR A 5 15.15 -30.92 2.38
C THR A 5 13.70 -30.57 2.71
N ARG A 6 13.24 -29.42 2.19
CA ARG A 6 11.86 -28.95 2.36
C ARG A 6 10.96 -29.86 1.53
N GLY A 7 10.50 -30.94 2.15
CA GLY A 7 9.58 -31.89 1.54
C GLY A 7 8.25 -31.24 1.11
N PRO A 8 7.37 -31.98 0.42
CA PRO A 8 6.12 -31.46 -0.14
C PRO A 8 5.22 -30.75 0.89
N ILE A 9 5.33 -31.11 2.17
CA ILE A 9 4.60 -30.46 3.27
C ILE A 9 5.00 -28.98 3.44
N PHE A 10 6.28 -28.64 3.28
CA PHE A 10 6.73 -27.25 3.39
C PHE A 10 6.14 -26.37 2.28
N LEU A 11 5.98 -26.91 1.06
CA LEU A 11 5.37 -26.17 -0.04
C LEU A 11 3.89 -25.92 0.22
N HIS A 12 3.20 -26.87 0.86
CA HIS A 12 1.81 -26.71 1.28
C HIS A 12 1.67 -25.65 2.38
N GLU A 13 2.50 -25.68 3.41
CA GLU A 13 2.54 -24.66 4.47
C GLU A 13 2.86 -23.25 3.91
N LEU A 14 3.80 -23.17 2.96
CA LEU A 14 4.13 -21.93 2.28
C LEU A 14 2.95 -21.42 1.43
N ALA A 15 2.24 -22.32 0.75
CA ALA A 15 1.07 -21.97 -0.05
C ALA A 15 -0.09 -21.47 0.84
N GLU A 16 -0.34 -22.13 1.97
CA GLU A 16 -1.33 -21.72 2.97
C GLU A 16 -1.01 -20.34 3.56
N GLU A 17 0.25 -20.10 3.94
CA GLU A 17 0.67 -18.81 4.48
C GLU A 17 0.64 -17.70 3.42
N ALA A 18 1.04 -17.99 2.18
CA ALA A 18 0.92 -17.06 1.06
C ALA A 18 -0.55 -16.73 0.77
N HIS A 19 -1.43 -17.73 0.76
CA HIS A 19 -2.86 -17.57 0.57
C HIS A 19 -3.49 -16.71 1.67
N ARG A 20 -3.15 -17.00 2.94
CA ARG A 20 -3.61 -16.22 4.10
C ARG A 20 -3.17 -14.76 4.02
N ARG A 21 -1.91 -14.49 3.64
CA ARG A 21 -1.40 -13.12 3.46
C ARG A 21 -2.07 -12.40 2.29
N MET A 22 -2.30 -13.10 1.18
CA MET A 22 -2.98 -12.53 0.01
C MET A 22 -4.45 -12.23 0.27
N LEU A 23 -5.16 -13.05 1.06
CA LEU A 23 -6.56 -12.85 1.41
C LEU A 23 -6.78 -11.79 2.49
N THR A 24 -5.84 -11.64 3.43
CA THR A 24 -5.93 -10.62 4.49
C THR A 24 -5.67 -9.20 3.98
N HIS A 25 -4.90 -9.04 2.89
CA HIS A 25 -4.67 -7.76 2.22
C HIS A 25 -5.70 -7.51 1.11
N ARG A 26 -6.99 -7.43 1.47
CA ARG A 26 -8.06 -7.01 0.53
C ARG A 26 -8.02 -5.52 0.15
N ARG A 27 -7.22 -4.70 0.82
CA ARG A 27 -7.06 -3.27 0.50
C ARG A 27 -5.92 -3.11 -0.50
N GLY A 28 -6.20 -2.54 -1.67
CA GLY A 28 -5.16 -2.11 -2.62
C GLY A 28 -4.88 -3.03 -3.81
N ARG A 29 -5.56 -4.18 -3.98
CA ARG A 29 -5.31 -5.02 -5.16
C ARG A 29 -5.90 -4.33 -6.40
N PRO A 30 -5.11 -4.08 -7.45
CA PRO A 30 -5.61 -3.45 -8.69
C PRO A 30 -6.76 -4.22 -9.35
N SER A 31 -6.92 -5.51 -9.01
CA SER A 31 -7.99 -6.40 -9.51
C SER A 31 -9.26 -6.41 -8.65
N ALA A 32 -9.35 -5.57 -7.61
CA ALA A 32 -10.55 -5.48 -6.76
C ALA A 32 -11.71 -4.86 -7.57
N ARG A 33 -12.81 -5.59 -7.73
CA ARG A 33 -13.96 -5.17 -8.56
C ARG A 33 -14.68 -3.95 -8.00
N GLU A 34 -14.58 -3.73 -6.69
CA GLU A 34 -15.12 -2.58 -5.97
C GLU A 34 -14.39 -1.25 -6.28
N TRP A 35 -13.19 -1.29 -6.88
CA TRP A 35 -12.41 -0.08 -7.20
C TRP A 35 -12.72 0.41 -8.62
N THR A 36 -13.88 1.04 -8.78
CA THR A 36 -14.37 1.53 -10.09
C THR A 36 -13.77 2.88 -10.50
N LEU A 37 -13.08 3.58 -9.59
CA LEU A 37 -12.70 4.97 -9.78
C LEU A 37 -11.19 5.10 -10.04
N ARG A 38 -10.83 5.45 -11.29
CA ARG A 38 -9.45 5.77 -11.68
C ARG A 38 -9.23 7.27 -11.54
N ARG A 39 -8.35 7.68 -10.62
CA ARG A 39 -7.99 9.09 -10.41
C ARG A 39 -6.62 9.35 -11.01
N LEU A 40 -6.53 10.34 -11.91
CA LEU A 40 -5.26 10.89 -12.35
C LEU A 40 -4.81 11.90 -11.31
N VAL A 41 -3.79 11.54 -10.53
CA VAL A 41 -3.18 12.44 -9.55
C VAL A 41 -1.84 12.91 -10.12
N PRO A 42 -1.70 14.20 -10.47
CA PRO A 42 -0.42 14.72 -10.91
C PRO A 42 0.57 14.64 -9.75
N LEU A 43 1.73 14.02 -10.01
CA LEU A 43 2.85 13.97 -9.08
C LEU A 43 3.98 14.84 -9.64
N ARG A 44 4.77 15.43 -8.74
CA ARG A 44 5.99 16.12 -9.17
C ARG A 44 6.95 15.10 -9.80
N PRO A 45 7.68 15.48 -10.88
CA PRO A 45 8.56 14.55 -11.58
C PRO A 45 9.63 13.92 -10.69
N ASP A 46 10.22 14.70 -9.78
CA ASP A 46 11.24 14.24 -8.83
C ASP A 46 10.70 13.19 -7.86
N HIS A 47 9.50 13.40 -7.30
CA HIS A 47 8.84 12.41 -6.45
C HIS A 47 8.46 11.13 -7.22
N TRP A 48 8.08 11.26 -8.49
CA TRP A 48 7.80 10.09 -9.33
C TRP A 48 9.06 9.27 -9.60
N GLU A 49 10.21 9.91 -9.85
CA GLU A 49 11.49 9.22 -9.97
C GLU A 49 11.88 8.48 -8.69
N GLU A 50 11.63 9.08 -7.53
CA GLU A 50 11.89 8.45 -6.24
C GLU A 50 10.99 7.22 -6.03
N LEU A 51 9.69 7.34 -6.32
CA LEU A 51 8.76 6.22 -6.28
C LEU A 51 9.19 5.08 -7.22
N LYS A 52 9.69 5.38 -8.43
CA LYS A 52 10.22 4.37 -9.35
C LYS A 52 11.42 3.62 -8.76
N LYS A 53 12.35 4.33 -8.12
CA LYS A 53 13.52 3.71 -7.46
C LYS A 53 13.10 2.79 -6.32
N LEU A 54 12.18 3.26 -5.46
CA LEU A 54 11.64 2.43 -4.38
C LEU A 54 10.90 1.20 -4.93
N ALA A 55 10.05 1.39 -5.93
CA ALA A 55 9.25 0.33 -6.54
C ALA A 55 10.13 -0.76 -7.19
N ALA A 56 11.19 -0.35 -7.88
CA ALA A 56 12.18 -1.27 -8.45
C ALA A 56 12.87 -2.14 -7.37
N SER A 57 13.15 -1.57 -6.19
CA SER A 57 13.82 -2.30 -5.10
C SER A 57 12.98 -3.42 -4.48
N ILE A 58 11.65 -3.36 -4.59
CA ILE A 58 10.72 -4.33 -3.99
C ILE A 58 9.82 -5.04 -5.02
N GLY A 59 10.02 -4.77 -6.32
CA GLY A 59 9.33 -5.45 -7.42
C GLY A 59 7.83 -5.13 -7.54
N VAL A 60 7.42 -3.88 -7.31
CA VAL A 60 6.02 -3.42 -7.42
C VAL A 60 5.88 -2.27 -8.43
N ASP A 61 4.65 -1.87 -8.75
CA ASP A 61 4.40 -0.68 -9.57
C ASP A 61 4.51 0.62 -8.73
N PRO A 62 5.14 1.69 -9.23
CA PRO A 62 5.30 2.94 -8.46
C PRO A 62 3.98 3.58 -8.00
N ALA A 63 2.90 3.42 -8.78
CA ALA A 63 1.58 3.91 -8.40
C ALA A 63 0.99 3.14 -7.21
N GLN A 64 1.37 1.88 -7.00
CA GLN A 64 0.97 1.11 -5.82
C GLN A 64 1.60 1.69 -4.54
N ILE A 65 2.86 2.11 -4.61
CA ILE A 65 3.51 2.80 -3.49
C ILE A 65 2.83 4.15 -3.22
N ALA A 66 2.55 4.92 -4.28
CA ALA A 66 1.85 6.19 -4.14
C ALA A 66 0.47 6.03 -3.47
N ALA A 67 -0.32 5.04 -3.90
CA ALA A 67 -1.62 4.73 -3.28
C ALA A 67 -1.48 4.40 -1.79
N LEU A 68 -0.52 3.54 -1.42
CA LEU A 68 -0.26 3.17 -0.03
C LEU A 68 0.13 4.37 0.83
N LEU A 69 0.98 5.26 0.30
CA LEU A 69 1.39 6.48 1.02
C LEU A 69 0.22 7.44 1.24
N ILE A 70 -0.67 7.58 0.25
CA ILE A 70 -1.89 8.40 0.37
C ILE A 70 -2.82 7.80 1.43
N GLU A 71 -3.08 6.49 1.39
CA GLU A 71 -3.95 5.82 2.37
C GLU A 71 -3.41 5.98 3.81
N ARG A 72 -2.11 5.74 4.02
CA ARG A 72 -1.47 5.92 5.33
C ARG A 72 -1.46 7.38 5.78
N GLY A 73 -1.26 8.32 4.86
CA GLY A 73 -1.36 9.74 5.14
C GLY A 73 -2.75 10.13 5.62
N LEU A 74 -3.79 9.62 4.97
CA LEU A 74 -5.18 9.84 5.39
C LEU A 74 -5.49 9.22 6.75
N GLU A 75 -4.98 8.02 7.04
CA GLU A 75 -5.14 7.40 8.36
C GLU A 75 -4.47 8.22 9.47
N ARG A 76 -3.24 8.72 9.24
CA ARG A 76 -2.56 9.62 10.17
C ARG A 76 -3.33 10.91 10.41
N LEU A 77 -3.78 11.56 9.34
CA LEU A 77 -4.56 12.80 9.44
C LEU A 77 -5.92 12.61 10.14
N ARG A 78 -6.47 11.39 10.16
CA ARG A 78 -7.69 11.06 10.89
C ARG A 78 -7.47 10.85 12.39
N THR A 79 -6.31 10.33 12.76
CA THR A 79 -5.95 10.03 14.15
C THR A 79 -5.27 11.21 14.85
N GLU A 80 -4.64 12.10 14.09
CA GLU A 80 -4.16 13.39 14.58
C GLU A 80 -5.35 14.31 14.91
N PRO A 81 -5.33 15.01 16.07
CA PRO A 81 -6.31 16.03 16.36
C PRO A 81 -6.20 17.11 15.28
N LYS A 82 -7.30 17.37 14.57
CA LYS A 82 -7.37 18.43 13.57
C LYS A 82 -6.91 19.73 14.21
N LEU A 83 -5.73 20.23 13.81
CA LEU A 83 -5.29 21.57 14.13
C LEU A 83 -6.39 22.52 13.67
N GLY A 84 -6.95 23.25 14.65
CA GLY A 84 -8.08 24.16 14.60
C GLY A 84 -8.72 24.39 13.23
N THR A 85 -9.98 23.99 13.10
CA THR A 85 -10.92 24.82 12.35
C THR A 85 -10.89 26.19 13.02
N VAL A 86 -10.15 27.13 12.45
CA VAL A 86 -10.34 28.55 12.74
C VAL A 86 -11.78 28.83 12.33
N GLY A 87 -12.67 28.87 13.32
CA GLY A 87 -14.03 29.35 13.13
C GLY A 87 -13.96 30.75 12.52
N PRO A 88 -14.94 31.15 11.69
CA PRO A 88 -14.91 32.46 11.05
C PRO A 88 -14.74 33.54 12.12
N GLN A 89 -13.60 34.23 12.05
CA GLN A 89 -13.38 35.49 12.75
C GLN A 89 -14.51 36.43 12.32
N GLY A 90 -15.17 37.03 13.31
CA GLY A 90 -16.43 37.75 13.11
C GLY A 90 -16.33 38.96 12.19
N ARG A 91 -17.48 39.31 11.62
CA ARG A 91 -18.11 40.62 11.75
C ARG A 91 -19.61 40.45 11.88
#